data_AF-A0A958H0F2-F1
#
_entry.id   AF-A0A958H0F2-F1
#
_cell.length_a   1.000
_cell.length_b   1.000
_cell.length_c   1.000
_cell.angle_alpha   90.00
_cell.angle_beta   90.00
_cell.angle_gamma   90.00
#
_symmetry.space_group_name_H-M   'P 1'
#
loop_
_entity.id
_entity.type
_entity.pdbx_description
1 polymer ?
#
loop_
_entity_poly.entity_id
_entity_poly.type
_entity_poly.pdbx_seq_one_letter_code
_entity_poly.pdbx_strand_id
1 'polypeptide(L)'
;MSIMISISPETYELLQRRAKEIQSTPEQIAETVIRLQLGNSIHIEQKLTSSGPQAYLRGTRVAVRHVAAFLKAGYAVEEIIQTGLPNVPPAAIYEAIAYYYDHVAEIEAELDANTPEASHSQLRDLLSPEQVARLTGRTS
;
A
#
# COMPACT_ATOMS: atom_id res chain seq x y z
N MET A 1 -10.83 -16.93 -5.59
CA MET A 1 -11.78 -16.92 -4.45
C MET A 1 -12.88 -15.94 -4.83
N SER A 2 -14.15 -16.34 -4.76
CA SER A 2 -15.28 -15.46 -5.14
C SER A 2 -15.95 -14.94 -3.89
N ILE A 3 -16.08 -13.62 -3.78
CA ILE A 3 -16.75 -12.93 -2.66
C ILE A 3 -18.04 -12.31 -3.21
N MET A 4 -19.16 -12.51 -2.50
CA MET A 4 -20.44 -11.89 -2.88
C MET A 4 -20.67 -10.62 -2.06
N ILE A 5 -20.92 -9.51 -2.76
CA ILE A 5 -21.29 -8.21 -2.17
C ILE A 5 -22.72 -7.90 -2.59
N SER A 6 -23.59 -7.63 -1.62
CA SER A 6 -24.98 -7.24 -1.91
C SER A 6 -25.03 -5.76 -2.26
N ILE A 7 -25.63 -5.43 -3.42
CA ILE A 7 -25.85 -4.06 -3.89
C ILE A 7 -27.33 -3.86 -4.22
N SER A 8 -27.77 -2.60 -4.29
CA SER A 8 -29.16 -2.29 -4.66
C SER A 8 -29.47 -2.68 -6.11
N PRO A 9 -30.73 -3.08 -6.43
CA PRO A 9 -31.15 -3.33 -7.81
C PRO A 9 -30.83 -2.16 -8.75
N GLU A 10 -31.00 -0.93 -8.30
CA GLU A 10 -30.76 0.29 -9.07
C GLU A 10 -29.27 0.44 -9.42
N THR A 11 -28.38 0.12 -8.47
CA THR A 11 -26.93 0.10 -8.73
C THR A 11 -26.57 -0.98 -9.75
N TYR A 12 -27.17 -2.17 -9.64
CA TYR A 12 -26.90 -3.25 -10.58
C TYR A 12 -27.39 -2.93 -11.99
N GLU A 13 -28.57 -2.31 -12.14
CA GLU A 13 -29.06 -1.83 -13.45
C GLU A 13 -28.11 -0.80 -14.08
N LEU A 14 -27.58 0.13 -13.28
CA LEU A 14 -26.58 1.09 -13.75
C LEU A 14 -25.33 0.38 -14.28
N LEU A 15 -24.81 -0.62 -13.55
CA LEU A 15 -23.66 -1.41 -13.97
C LEU A 15 -23.95 -2.17 -15.28
N GLN A 16 -25.13 -2.79 -15.41
CA GLN A 16 -25.56 -3.49 -16.62
C GLN A 16 -25.63 -2.56 -17.84
N ARG A 17 -26.17 -1.35 -17.67
CA ARG A 17 -26.25 -0.37 -18.76
C ARG A 17 -24.86 0.01 -19.26
N ARG A 18 -23.95 0.35 -18.33
CA ARG A 18 -22.57 0.71 -18.67
C ARG A 18 -21.80 -0.45 -19.30
N ALA A 19 -22.00 -1.67 -18.80
CA ALA A 19 -21.36 -2.89 -19.30
C ALA A 19 -21.64 -3.10 -20.80
N LYS A 20 -22.89 -2.85 -21.23
CA LYS A 20 -23.27 -2.92 -22.65
C LYS A 20 -22.57 -1.86 -23.50
N GLU A 21 -22.46 -0.63 -23.00
CA GLU A 21 -21.86 0.50 -23.75
C GLU A 21 -20.38 0.25 -24.06
N ILE A 22 -19.64 -0.37 -23.15
CA ILE A 22 -18.18 -0.55 -23.26
C ILE A 22 -17.75 -2.00 -23.50
N GLN A 23 -18.68 -2.90 -23.85
CA GLN A 23 -18.42 -4.32 -24.09
C GLN A 23 -17.67 -5.00 -22.93
N SER A 24 -18.13 -4.76 -21.70
CA SER A 24 -17.57 -5.32 -20.46
C SER A 24 -18.65 -6.03 -19.65
N THR A 25 -18.33 -6.53 -18.45
CA THR A 25 -19.30 -7.13 -17.53
C THR A 25 -19.62 -6.19 -16.35
N PRO A 26 -20.81 -6.30 -15.73
CA PRO A 26 -21.13 -5.53 -14.52
C PRO A 26 -20.09 -5.70 -13.41
N GLU A 27 -19.53 -6.91 -13.26
CA GLU A 27 -18.50 -7.22 -12.27
C GLU A 27 -17.20 -6.49 -12.57
N GLN A 28 -16.75 -6.48 -13.83
CA GLN A 28 -15.53 -5.78 -14.24
C GLN A 28 -15.64 -4.26 -14.04
N ILE A 29 -16.82 -3.69 -14.33
CA ILE A 29 -17.09 -2.27 -14.08
C ILE A 29 -17.11 -2.00 -12.58
N ALA A 30 -17.84 -2.80 -11.80
CA ALA A 30 -17.90 -2.64 -10.36
C ALA A 30 -16.50 -2.70 -9.75
N GLU A 31 -15.71 -3.72 -10.11
CA GLU A 31 -14.35 -3.89 -9.64
C GLU A 31 -13.45 -2.70 -10.01
N THR A 32 -13.57 -2.17 -11.24
CA THR A 32 -12.80 -1.01 -11.68
C THR A 32 -13.20 0.26 -10.94
N VAL A 33 -14.49 0.55 -10.84
CA VAL A 33 -15.02 1.75 -10.17
C VAL A 33 -14.72 1.71 -8.68
N ILE A 34 -14.91 0.56 -8.03
CA ILE A 34 -14.55 0.35 -6.62
C ILE A 34 -13.06 0.60 -6.42
N ARG A 35 -12.18 0.07 -7.28
CA ARG A 35 -10.74 0.33 -7.15
C ARG A 35 -10.37 1.79 -7.37
N LEU A 36 -10.99 2.47 -8.34
CA LEU A 36 -10.75 3.89 -8.58
C LEU A 36 -11.27 4.76 -7.43
N GLN A 37 -12.42 4.41 -6.86
CA GLN A 37 -13.05 5.20 -5.81
C GLN A 37 -12.46 4.94 -4.42
N LEU A 38 -11.91 3.74 -4.18
CA LEU A 38 -11.52 3.28 -2.83
C LEU A 38 -10.05 2.92 -2.68
N GLY A 39 -9.26 2.80 -3.76
CA GLY A 39 -7.90 2.27 -3.64
C GLY A 39 -6.83 3.05 -4.38
N ASN A 40 -7.17 3.69 -5.49
CA ASN A 40 -6.16 4.11 -6.44
C ASN A 40 -6.38 5.56 -6.86
N SER A 41 -5.56 6.46 -6.33
CA SER A 41 -5.38 7.78 -6.91
C SER A 41 -4.34 7.72 -8.05
N ILE A 42 -4.08 8.85 -8.71
CA ILE A 42 -3.25 8.93 -9.91
C ILE A 42 -1.86 8.29 -9.67
N HIS A 43 -1.25 8.56 -8.51
CA HIS A 43 0.08 8.09 -8.17
C HIS A 43 0.12 7.00 -7.10
N ILE A 44 -1.02 6.57 -6.53
CA ILE A 44 -1.07 5.52 -5.51
C ILE A 44 -1.81 4.28 -6.02
N GLU A 45 -1.25 3.11 -5.73
CA GLU A 45 -1.86 1.81 -6.01
C GLU A 45 -1.84 0.88 -4.80
N GLN A 46 -2.97 0.22 -4.52
CA GLN A 46 -3.02 -0.85 -3.51
C GLN A 46 -2.42 -2.13 -4.06
N LYS A 47 -1.49 -2.73 -3.30
CA LYS A 47 -0.93 -4.06 -3.59
C LYS A 47 -1.26 -5.02 -2.46
N LEU A 48 -1.70 -6.22 -2.83
CA LEU A 48 -1.85 -7.31 -1.88
C LEU A 48 -0.48 -7.91 -1.58
N THR A 49 -0.03 -7.80 -0.32
CA THR A 49 1.22 -8.38 0.17
C THR A 49 0.94 -9.54 1.12
N SER A 50 1.98 -10.26 1.55
CA SER A 50 1.86 -11.28 2.60
C SER A 50 1.34 -10.74 3.94
N SER A 51 1.48 -9.44 4.17
CA SER A 51 1.04 -8.75 5.38
C SER A 51 -0.30 -8.05 5.22
N GLY A 52 -0.98 -8.23 4.08
CA GLY A 52 -2.25 -7.59 3.74
C GLY A 52 -2.13 -6.55 2.62
N PRO A 53 -3.24 -5.87 2.28
CA PRO A 53 -3.24 -4.73 1.36
C PRO A 53 -2.33 -3.62 1.88
N GLN A 54 -1.54 -3.02 0.99
CA GLN A 54 -0.64 -1.91 1.32
C GLN A 54 -0.61 -0.91 0.16
N ALA A 55 -0.52 0.38 0.50
CA ALA A 55 -0.44 1.46 -0.47
C ALA A 55 0.98 1.65 -1.01
N TYR A 56 1.14 1.66 -2.33
CA TYR A 56 2.41 1.88 -3.03
C TYR A 56 2.33 3.05 -4.00
N LEU A 57 3.45 3.73 -4.19
CA LEU A 57 3.59 4.69 -5.27
C LEU A 57 3.63 3.92 -6.61
N ARG A 58 2.69 4.26 -7.49
CA ARG A 58 2.40 3.55 -8.74
C ARG A 58 3.65 3.37 -9.58
N GLY A 59 3.88 2.14 -10.05
CA GLY A 59 5.02 1.82 -10.91
C GLY A 59 6.36 1.75 -10.15
N THR A 60 6.35 1.85 -8.82
CA THR A 60 7.54 1.74 -7.98
C THR A 60 7.41 0.61 -6.96
N ARG A 61 8.51 0.31 -6.26
CA ARG A 61 8.53 -0.54 -5.06
C ARG A 61 8.42 0.26 -3.75
N VAL A 62 8.17 1.56 -3.84
CA VAL A 62 8.10 2.45 -2.68
C VAL A 62 6.68 2.42 -2.13
N ALA A 63 6.50 1.83 -0.95
CA ALA A 63 5.26 1.94 -0.18
C ALA A 63 5.08 3.36 0.39
N VAL A 64 3.83 3.78 0.62
CA VAL A 64 3.51 5.07 1.25
C VAL A 64 4.15 5.18 2.64
N ARG A 65 4.21 4.07 3.39
CA ARG A 65 4.92 4.03 4.68
C ARG A 65 6.39 4.48 4.61
N HIS A 66 7.09 4.28 3.49
CA HIS A 66 8.48 4.74 3.38
C HIS A 66 8.56 6.27 3.33
N VAL A 67 7.61 6.92 2.64
CA VAL A 67 7.49 8.39 2.63
C VAL A 67 7.13 8.89 4.04
N ALA A 68 6.18 8.24 4.71
CA ALA A 68 5.81 8.56 6.09
C ALA A 68 7.00 8.40 7.06
N ALA A 69 7.83 7.37 6.89
CA ALA A 69 9.04 7.18 7.70
C ALA A 69 10.00 8.36 7.60
N PHE A 70 10.24 8.91 6.39
CA PHE A 70 11.06 10.10 6.22
C PHE A 70 10.46 11.32 6.91
N LEU A 71 9.15 11.55 6.77
CA LEU A 71 8.48 12.67 7.45
C LEU A 71 8.62 12.57 8.98
N LYS A 72 8.41 11.37 9.53
CA LYS A 72 8.55 11.13 10.98
C LYS A 72 9.98 11.28 11.48
N ALA A 73 10.96 10.98 10.63
CA ALA A 73 12.38 11.22 10.92
C ALA A 73 12.77 12.71 10.79
N GLY A 74 11.84 13.59 10.42
CA GLY A 74 12.03 15.04 10.41
C GLY A 74 12.63 15.59 9.10
N TYR A 75 12.71 14.77 8.05
CA TYR A 75 13.19 15.24 6.74
C TYR A 75 12.18 16.18 6.09
N ALA A 76 12.69 17.25 5.47
CA ALA A 76 11.87 18.13 4.64
C ALA A 76 11.44 17.41 3.35
N VAL A 77 10.28 17.79 2.80
CA VAL A 77 9.74 17.16 1.58
C VAL A 77 10.69 17.29 0.41
N GLU A 78 11.38 18.42 0.30
CA GLU A 78 12.41 18.67 -0.71
C GLU A 78 13.58 17.70 -0.60
N GLU A 79 14.00 17.34 0.62
CA GLU A 79 15.07 16.36 0.84
C GLU A 79 14.63 14.95 0.46
N ILE A 80 13.36 14.61 0.72
CA ILE A 80 12.76 13.34 0.28
C ILE A 80 12.76 13.27 -1.25
N ILE A 81 12.37 14.35 -1.93
CA ILE A 81 12.34 14.41 -3.39
C ILE A 81 13.76 14.32 -3.99
N GLN A 82 14.72 15.08 -3.46
CA GLN A 82 16.04 15.22 -4.08
C GLN A 82 17.00 14.07 -3.72
N THR A 83 16.92 13.57 -2.49
CA THR A 83 17.93 12.66 -1.94
C THR A 83 17.33 11.32 -1.54
N GLY A 84 16.18 11.32 -0.86
CA GLY A 84 15.57 10.09 -0.36
C GLY A 84 15.02 9.20 -1.46
N LEU A 85 14.28 9.78 -2.40
CA LEU A 85 13.53 9.11 -3.46
C LEU A 85 13.68 9.82 -4.83
N PRO A 86 14.91 10.04 -5.33
CA PRO A 86 15.17 10.85 -6.52
C PRO A 86 14.55 10.32 -7.82
N ASN A 87 14.23 9.02 -7.87
CA ASN A 87 13.62 8.37 -9.03
C ASN A 87 12.08 8.38 -8.99
N VAL A 88 11.49 8.96 -7.93
CA VAL A 88 10.04 9.06 -7.76
C VAL A 88 9.58 10.45 -8.20
N PRO A 89 8.55 10.57 -9.05
CA PRO A 89 8.02 11.87 -9.43
C PRO A 89 7.58 12.69 -8.20
N PRO A 90 7.89 13.99 -8.10
CA PRO A 90 7.51 14.82 -6.95
C PRO A 90 6.01 14.79 -6.65
N ALA A 91 5.17 14.79 -7.69
CA ALA A 91 3.70 14.69 -7.55
C ALA A 91 3.27 13.41 -6.82
N ALA A 92 3.95 12.28 -7.06
CA ALA A 92 3.68 11.03 -6.35
C ALA A 92 4.07 11.09 -4.87
N ILE A 93 5.13 11.84 -4.54
CA ILE A 93 5.53 12.08 -3.15
C ILE A 93 4.47 12.92 -2.45
N TYR A 94 4.04 14.04 -3.04
CA TYR A 94 2.98 14.88 -2.45
C TYR A 94 1.66 14.13 -2.27
N GLU A 95 1.27 13.31 -3.24
CA GLU A 95 0.08 12.46 -3.13
C GLU A 95 0.22 11.41 -2.00
N ALA A 96 1.41 10.80 -1.86
CA ALA A 96 1.68 9.86 -0.77
C ALA A 96 1.62 10.54 0.61
N ILE A 97 2.07 11.79 0.72
CA ILE A 97 1.95 12.59 1.95
C ILE A 97 0.47 12.85 2.27
N ALA A 98 -0.32 13.27 1.29
CA ALA A 98 -1.77 13.47 1.47
C ALA A 98 -2.46 12.18 1.92
N TYR A 99 -2.19 11.07 1.23
CA TYR A 99 -2.73 9.76 1.61
C TYR A 99 -2.32 9.34 3.02
N TYR A 100 -1.07 9.55 3.42
CA TYR A 100 -0.62 9.26 4.77
C TYR A 100 -1.45 10.02 5.82
N TYR A 101 -1.71 11.30 5.61
CA TYR A 101 -2.52 12.09 6.55
C TYR A 101 -3.99 11.71 6.56
N ASP A 102 -4.52 11.26 5.42
CA ASP A 102 -5.89 10.72 5.38
C ASP A 102 -5.99 9.35 6.06
N HIS A 103 -4.90 8.57 6.11
CA HIS A 103 -4.89 7.16 6.55
C HIS A 103 -3.83 6.88 7.63
N VAL A 104 -3.62 7.82 8.55
CA VAL A 104 -2.55 7.74 9.57
C VAL A 104 -2.59 6.44 10.34
N ALA A 105 -3.76 6.00 10.81
CA ALA A 105 -3.86 4.79 11.64
C ALA A 105 -3.37 3.52 10.92
N GLU A 106 -3.68 3.38 9.63
CA GLU A 106 -3.23 2.26 8.80
C GLU A 106 -1.73 2.29 8.61
N ILE A 107 -1.19 3.44 8.18
CA ILE A 107 0.23 3.58 7.84
C ILE A 107 1.14 3.53 9.08
N GLU A 108 0.70 4.05 10.22
CA GLU A 108 1.43 3.92 11.49
C GLU A 108 1.50 2.46 11.94
N ALA A 109 0.39 1.71 11.84
CA ALA A 109 0.41 0.28 12.14
C ALA A 109 1.36 -0.50 11.21
N GLU A 110 1.43 -0.12 9.93
CA GLU A 110 2.42 -0.69 9.02
C GLU A 110 3.87 -0.35 9.43
N LEU A 111 4.14 0.89 9.84
CA LEU A 111 5.48 1.33 10.28
C LEU A 111 5.95 0.54 11.50
N ASP A 112 5.10 0.40 12.51
CA ASP A 112 5.40 -0.36 13.73
C ASP A 112 5.72 -1.82 13.41
N ALA A 113 4.94 -2.42 12.50
CA ALA A 113 5.14 -3.80 12.05
C ALA A 113 6.41 -4.00 11.21
N ASN A 114 6.96 -2.95 10.58
CA ASN A 114 8.12 -3.03 9.69
C ASN A 114 9.42 -2.51 10.33
N THR A 115 9.49 -2.47 11.67
CA THR A 115 10.74 -2.15 12.38
C THR A 115 11.75 -3.33 12.31
N PRO A 116 13.07 -3.06 12.35
CA PRO A 116 14.08 -4.11 12.48
C PRO A 116 13.84 -5.00 13.71
N GLU A 117 13.39 -4.41 14.82
CA GLU A 117 13.05 -5.09 16.06
C GLU A 117 11.86 -6.03 15.89
N ALA A 118 10.76 -5.57 15.27
CA ALA A 118 9.61 -6.41 14.98
C ALA A 118 9.98 -7.57 14.03
N SER A 119 10.78 -7.26 13.00
CA SER A 119 11.29 -8.25 12.05
C SER A 119 12.14 -9.33 12.74
N HIS A 120 13.03 -8.92 13.65
CA HIS A 120 13.85 -9.86 14.43
C HIS A 120 13.02 -10.69 15.42
N SER A 121 11.99 -10.11 16.03
CA SER A 121 11.09 -10.85 16.93
C SER A 121 10.35 -11.96 16.18
N GLN A 122 9.77 -11.64 15.02
CA GLN A 122 9.10 -12.63 14.17
C GLN A 122 10.04 -13.76 13.73
N LEU A 123 11.28 -13.43 13.36
CA LEU A 123 12.27 -14.45 13.00
C LEU A 123 12.63 -15.36 14.18
N ARG A 124 12.68 -14.84 15.41
CA ARG A 124 12.93 -15.65 16.62
C ARG A 124 11.78 -16.61 16.95
N ASP A 125 10.55 -16.25 16.61
CA ASP A 125 9.39 -17.12 16.82
C ASP A 125 9.31 -18.24 15.76
N LEU A 126 9.90 -18.01 14.58
CA LEU A 126 9.84 -18.94 13.44
C LEU A 126 11.10 -19.80 13.27
N LEU A 127 12.24 -19.38 13.82
CA LEU A 127 13.55 -19.99 13.59
C LEU A 127 14.24 -20.30 14.92
N SER A 128 15.12 -21.32 14.91
CA SER A 128 15.94 -21.61 16.08
C SER A 128 16.94 -20.48 16.35
N PRO A 129 17.40 -20.32 17.61
CA PRO A 129 18.38 -19.28 17.97
C PRO A 129 19.65 -19.30 17.11
N GLU A 130 20.10 -20.49 16.70
CA GLU A 130 21.27 -20.67 15.83
C GLU A 130 21.04 -20.15 14.40
N GLN A 131 19.83 -20.36 13.85
CA GLN A 131 19.48 -19.86 12.52
C GLN A 131 19.39 -18.34 12.51
N VAL A 132 18.82 -17.74 13.56
CA VAL A 132 18.73 -16.28 13.70
C VAL A 132 20.13 -15.65 13.83
N ALA A 133 21.03 -16.25 14.61
CA ALA A 133 22.41 -15.78 14.77
C ALA A 133 23.19 -15.78 13.44
N ARG A 134 23.04 -16.85 12.64
CA ARG A 134 23.65 -16.94 11.30
C ARG A 134 23.11 -15.90 10.33
N LEU A 135 21.80 -15.63 10.34
CA LEU A 135 21.16 -14.71 9.39
C LEU A 135 21.33 -13.24 9.74
N THR A 136 21.43 -12.89 11.03
CA THR A 136 21.54 -11.50 11.49
C THR A 136 22.99 -11.00 11.63
N GLY A 137 23.98 -11.80 11.21
CA GLY A 137 25.40 -11.46 11.32
C GLY A 137 25.95 -11.39 12.75
N ARG A 138 25.18 -11.88 13.73
CA ARG A 138 25.57 -12.01 15.14
C ARG A 138 26.17 -13.40 15.37
N THR A 139 27.28 -13.71 14.71
CA THR A 139 28.10 -14.86 15.10
C THR A 139 28.96 -14.46 16.30
N SER A 140 28.79 -15.17 17.42
CA SER A 140 29.65 -15.08 18.61
C SER A 140 31.13 -15.29 18.30
#